data_AF-A0A2I0URR1-F1
#
_entry.id   AF-A0A2I0URR1-F1
#
_cell.length_a   1.000
_cell.length_b   1.000
_cell.length_c   1.000
_cell.angle_alpha   90.00
_cell.angle_beta   90.00
_cell.angle_gamma   90.00
#
_symmetry.space_group_name_H-M   'P 1'
#
loop_
_entity.id
_entity.type
_entity.pdbx_description
1 polymer ?
#
loop_
_entity_poly.entity_id
_entity_poly.type
_entity_poly.pdbx_seq_one_letter_code
_entity_poly.pdbx_strand_id
1 'polypeptide(L)' 'MKFNKDKCMVLHLGRNNPMHQYGLGADLLESNSEEKDLGVLVNNRMTMSQQYALVAKKANGILGCIKKSVA' A
#
# COMPACT_ATOMS: atom_id res chain seq x y z
N MET A 1 7.33 -5.70 23.07
CA MET A 1 8.06 -5.47 21.80
C MET A 1 8.16 -3.97 21.57
N LYS A 2 9.28 -3.47 21.02
CA LYS A 2 9.46 -2.04 20.73
C LYS A 2 8.99 -1.77 19.30
N PHE A 3 8.00 -0.89 19.15
CA PHE A 3 7.50 -0.48 17.83
C PHE A 3 8.53 0.41 17.14
N ASN A 4 8.76 0.18 15.85
CA ASN A 4 9.64 1.01 15.03
C ASN A 4 8.83 2.14 14.41
N LYS A 5 8.92 3.32 15.03
CA LYS A 5 8.18 4.53 14.62
C LYS A 5 8.65 5.06 13.28
N ASP A 6 9.95 4.95 12.99
CA ASP A 6 10.55 5.43 11.73
C ASP A 6 10.02 4.68 10.50
N LYS A 7 9.44 3.49 10.70
CA LYS A 7 8.79 2.70 9.64
C LYS A 7 7.30 2.95 9.54
N CYS A 8 6.70 3.68 10.47
CA CYS A 8 5.27 3.92 10.52
C CYS A 8 4.98 5.30 9.93
N MET A 9 4.38 5.31 8.74
CA MET A 9 3.94 6.52 8.06
C MET A 9 2.44 6.43 7.81
N VAL A 10 1.80 7.57 7.63
CA VAL A 10 0.38 7.65 7.29
C VAL A 10 0.22 7.80 5.79
N LEU A 11 -0.56 6.91 5.18
CA LEU A 11 -1.03 7.06 3.81
C LEU A 11 -2.49 7.55 3.81
N HIS A 12 -2.71 8.81 3.38
CA HIS A 12 -4.06 9.35 3.25
C HIS A 12 -4.75 8.82 1.99
N LEU A 13 -5.85 8.08 2.16
CA LEU A 13 -6.64 7.52 1.07
C LEU A 13 -8.03 8.14 1.01
N GLY A 14 -8.56 8.27 -0.21
CA GLY A 14 -9.90 8.75 -0.47
C GLY A 14 -9.96 10.25 -0.79
N ARG A 15 -10.82 10.61 -1.74
CA ARG A 15 -10.93 11.97 -2.29
C ARG A 15 -11.43 13.01 -1.27
N ASN A 16 -12.16 12.54 -0.26
CA ASN A 16 -12.76 13.36 0.80
C ASN A 16 -11.99 13.25 2.12
N ASN A 17 -10.76 12.71 2.10
CA ASN A 17 -9.95 12.60 3.30
C ASN A 17 -9.44 14.00 3.70
N PRO A 18 -9.68 14.47 4.93
CA PRO A 18 -9.24 15.78 5.39
C PRO A 18 -7.73 15.87 5.67
N MET A 19 -6.97 14.78 5.49
CA MET A 19 -5.53 14.69 5.77
C MET A 19 -5.18 15.08 7.21
N HIS A 20 -5.89 14.46 8.17
CA HIS A 20 -5.65 14.72 9.59
C HIS A 20 -4.24 14.30 10.01
N GLN A 21 -3.64 14.99 10.98
CA GLN A 21 -2.41 14.53 11.60
C GLN A 21 -2.71 13.38 12.57
N TYR A 22 -1.93 12.30 12.46
CA TYR A 22 -2.04 11.17 13.38
C TYR A 22 -0.81 11.10 14.27
N GLY A 23 -0.99 10.60 15.48
CA GLY A 23 0.11 10.42 16.43
C GLY A 23 0.07 9.03 17.06
N LEU A 24 1.24 8.58 17.51
CA LEU A 24 1.42 7.34 18.24
C LEU A 24 2.02 7.65 19.62
N GLY A 25 1.15 7.86 20.61
CA GLY A 25 1.56 8.35 21.93
C GLY A 25 1.91 9.83 21.87
N ALA A 26 3.14 10.19 22.21
CA ALA A 26 3.63 11.58 22.19
C ALA A 26 4.18 12.01 20.83
N ASP A 27 4.37 11.08 19.88
CA ASP A 27 4.99 11.36 18.60
C ASP A 27 3.95 11.53 17.50
N LEU A 28 4.16 12.51 16.60
CA LEU A 28 3.38 12.66 15.37
C LEU A 28 3.94 11.74 14.28
N LEU A 29 3.05 11.15 13.49
CA LEU A 29 3.39 10.32 12.36
C LEU A 29 3.55 11.16 11.10
N GLU A 30 4.63 10.90 10.37
CA GLU A 30 4.85 11.49 9.06
C GLU A 30 3.86 10.94 8.03
N SER A 31 3.47 11.80 7.08
CA SER A 31 2.59 11.40 5.98
C SER A 31 3.41 11.07 4.73
N ASN A 32 2.96 10.07 3.96
CA ASN A 32 3.59 9.71 2.69
C ASN A 32 2.51 9.55 1.60
N SER A 33 2.93 9.70 0.34
CA SER A 33 2.08 9.43 -0.84
C SER A 33 2.09 7.98 -1.29
N GLU A 34 3.10 7.22 -0.88
CA GLU A 34 3.28 5.82 -1.26
C GLU A 34 3.74 5.00 -0.06
N GLU A 35 3.10 3.87 0.17
CA GLU A 35 3.45 2.93 1.23
C GLU A 35 3.67 1.54 0.64
N LYS A 36 4.74 0.88 1.08
CA LYS A 36 5.04 -0.49 0.67
C LYS A 36 5.04 -1.38 1.90
N ASP A 37 4.07 -2.27 1.96
CA ASP A 37 4.00 -3.29 3.02
C ASP A 37 3.84 -4.69 2.42
N LEU A 38 4.60 -5.65 2.94
CA LEU A 38 4.61 -7.06 2.48
C LEU A 38 4.71 -7.26 0.96
N GLY A 39 5.35 -6.32 0.25
CA GLY A 39 5.51 -6.36 -1.21
C GLY A 39 4.35 -5.77 -2.02
N VAL A 40 3.32 -5.25 -1.35
CA VAL A 40 2.22 -4.49 -1.92
C VAL A 40 2.58 -3.00 -1.86
N LEU A 41 2.51 -2.31 -3.00
CA LEU A 41 2.68 -0.86 -3.07
C LEU A 41 1.29 -0.21 -3.16
N VAL A 42 1.00 0.67 -2.22
CA VAL A 42 -0.25 1.45 -2.15
C VAL A 42 0.11 2.91 -2.38
N ASN A 43 -0.55 3.54 -3.35
CA ASN A 43 -0.31 4.93 -3.74
C ASN A 43 -1.60 5.75 -3.58
N ASN A 44 -1.52 6.91 -2.93
CA ASN A 44 -2.68 7.77 -2.71
C ASN A 44 -3.22 8.44 -3.99
N ARG A 45 -2.40 8.55 -5.04
CA ARG A 45 -2.81 9.06 -6.35
C ARG A 45 -3.64 8.06 -7.15
N MET A 46 -3.65 6.80 -6.72
CA MET A 46 -4.24 5.70 -7.45
C MET A 46 -5.61 5.36 -6.87
N THR A 47 -6.62 5.16 -7.73
CA THR A 47 -7.93 4.73 -7.24
C THR A 47 -7.87 3.29 -6.73
N MET A 48 -8.74 2.93 -5.79
CA MET A 48 -8.87 1.54 -5.31
C MET A 48 -9.07 0.54 -6.47
N SER A 49 -9.84 0.92 -7.48
CA SER A 49 -10.07 0.09 -8.67
C SER A 49 -8.80 -0.11 -9.49
N GLN A 50 -8.00 0.93 -9.68
CA GLN A 50 -6.71 0.79 -10.38
C GLN A 50 -5.76 -0.08 -9.55
N GLN A 51 -5.69 0.10 -8.23
CA GLN A 51 -4.82 -0.69 -7.36
C GLN A 51 -5.17 -2.19 -7.45
N TYR A 52 -6.46 -2.51 -7.37
CA TYR A 52 -6.96 -3.86 -7.55
C TYR A 52 -6.60 -4.43 -8.94
N ALA A 53 -6.78 -3.63 -10.00
CA ALA A 53 -6.46 -4.06 -11.37
C ALA A 53 -4.96 -4.40 -11.54
N LEU A 54 -4.05 -3.63 -10.95
CA LEU A 54 -2.61 -3.93 -11.01
C LEU A 54 -2.25 -5.22 -10.25
N VAL A 55 -2.81 -5.41 -9.06
CA VAL A 55 -2.58 -6.62 -8.26
C VAL A 55 -3.11 -7.86 -9.00
N ALA A 56 -4.33 -7.79 -9.53
CA ALA A 56 -4.93 -8.86 -10.33
C ALA A 56 -4.10 -9.16 -11.59
N LYS A 57 -3.64 -8.12 -12.31
CA LYS A 57 -2.77 -8.28 -13.48
C LYS A 57 -1.47 -9.02 -13.14
N LYS A 58 -0.83 -8.68 -12.01
CA LYS A 58 0.39 -9.35 -11.53
C LYS A 58 0.13 -10.81 -11.17
N ALA A 59 -0.95 -11.09 -10.43
CA ALA A 59 -1.36 -12.45 -10.08
C ALA A 59 -1.65 -13.31 -11.33
N ASN A 60 -2.38 -12.76 -12.30
CA ASN A 60 -2.67 -13.42 -13.57
C ASN A 60 -1.41 -13.71 -14.39
N GLY A 61 -0.43 -12.81 -14.35
CA GLY A 61 0.88 -13.05 -14.98
C GLY A 61 1.59 -14.27 -14.38
N ILE A 62 1.66 -14.35 -13.05
CA ILE A 62 2.27 -15.49 -12.34
C ILE A 62 1.54 -16.80 -12.66
N LEU A 63 0.20 -16.78 -12.58
CA LEU A 63 -0.64 -17.94 -12.93
C LEU A 63 -0.40 -18.39 -14.38
N GLY A 64 -0.27 -17.45 -15.31
CA GLY A 64 0.05 -17.73 -16.70
C GLY A 64 1.41 -18.40 -16.88
N CYS A 65 2.43 -17.98 -16.14
CA CYS A 65 3.75 -18.61 -16.15
C CYS A 65 3.69 -20.05 -15.62
N ILE A 66 3.01 -20.28 -14.50
CA ILE A 66 2.85 -21.62 -13.91
C ILE A 66 2.19 -22.57 -14.91
N LYS A 67 1.10 -22.14 -15.55
CA LYS A 67 0.40 -22.95 -16.57
C LYS A 67 1.30 -23.34 -17.74
N LYS A 68 2.21 -22.46 -18.16
CA LYS A 68 3.18 -22.74 -19.24
C LYS A 68 4.30 -23.68 -18.81
N SER A 69 4.73 -23.63 -17.54
CA SER A 69 5.79 -24.50 -17.01
C SER A 69 5.34 -25.91 -16.67
N VAL A 70 4.03 -26.10 -16.44
CA VAL A 70 3.42 -27.42 -16.17
C VAL A 70 3.04 -28.16 -17.45
N ALA A 71 2.92 -27.45 -18.58
CA ALA A 71 2.64 -28.02 -19.89
C ALA A 71 3.86 -28.72 -20.49
#